data_AF-A0A803KH53-F1
#
_entry.id   AF-A0A803KH53-F1
#
_cell.length_a   1.000
_cell.length_b   1.000
_cell.length_c   1.000
_cell.angle_alpha   90.00
_cell.angle_beta   90.00
_cell.angle_gamma   90.00
#
_symmetry.space_group_name_H-M   'P 1'
#
loop_
_entity.id
_entity.type
_entity.pdbx_description
1 polymer ?
#
loop_
_entity_poly.entity_id
_entity_poly.type
_entity_poly.pdbx_seq_one_letter_code
_entity_poly.pdbx_strand_id
1 'polypeptide(L)'
;MATELQCPDSMPCHNQQVNSASTPSPEQLRPGDPILDHAGGNRASRAKVILLTGYAHSSLPAELDSGACGGSSLNSEGNSGSGDSSSYDAPAGNSFLEDCELSRQIGAQLKLLPMNDQIRELQTIIRDKTASRGDFMFSADRLIRLVVEEGLNQLPYKECMVTTPTGYKYEGVKFEKGNCGVSIMRSGEAMEQGLRDCCRSIRIGKILIQSDEETQRAKVYYAKFPPDIYRRKVLLMYPILSTGNTVIEAVKVLIEHGVQPSVIILLSLFSTPHGAKSIIQEFPEITILTTEVHPVAPTHFGQKYFGTD
;
A
#
# COMPACT_ATOMS: atom_id res chain seq x y z
N MET A 1 -17.01 -57.41 2.12
CA MET A 1 -16.15 -57.74 3.27
C MET A 1 -15.84 -56.43 3.98
N ALA A 2 -16.60 -56.17 5.03
CA ALA A 2 -16.46 -55.01 5.90
C ALA A 2 -15.38 -55.31 6.95
N THR A 3 -14.60 -54.30 7.33
CA THR A 3 -13.89 -54.33 8.61
C THR A 3 -13.98 -52.95 9.23
N GLU A 4 -14.68 -52.89 10.36
CA GLU A 4 -14.91 -51.73 11.22
C GLU A 4 -13.64 -51.37 11.99
N LEU A 5 -13.43 -50.08 12.26
CA LEU A 5 -12.50 -49.60 13.28
C LEU A 5 -13.29 -48.79 14.30
N GLN A 6 -13.41 -49.38 15.49
CA GLN A 6 -14.10 -48.86 16.67
C GLN A 6 -13.28 -47.78 17.39
N CYS A 7 -13.98 -46.74 17.83
CA CYS A 7 -13.57 -45.87 18.95
C CYS A 7 -13.77 -46.61 20.29
N PRO A 8 -12.96 -46.34 21.32
CA PRO A 8 -13.35 -46.57 22.70
C PRO A 8 -13.77 -45.27 23.40
N ASP A 9 -14.84 -45.42 24.17
CA ASP A 9 -15.56 -44.41 24.93
C ASP A 9 -15.26 -44.57 26.45
N SER A 10 -15.08 -43.42 27.11
CA SER A 10 -15.53 -43.02 28.47
C SER A 10 -15.11 -43.70 29.82
N MET A 11 -14.57 -42.82 30.72
CA MET A 11 -14.93 -42.54 32.16
C MET A 11 -14.40 -43.46 33.31
N PRO A 12 -14.39 -43.07 34.64
CA PRO A 12 -15.05 -41.92 35.33
C PRO A 12 -14.30 -41.15 36.48
N CYS A 13 -14.86 -39.97 36.82
CA CYS A 13 -15.09 -39.28 38.13
C CYS A 13 -14.05 -39.17 39.28
N HIS A 14 -13.78 -37.93 39.74
CA HIS A 14 -14.10 -37.52 41.13
C HIS A 14 -14.24 -36.00 41.37
N ASN A 15 -15.20 -35.69 42.25
CA ASN A 15 -15.71 -34.39 42.74
C ASN A 15 -14.70 -33.56 43.56
N GLN A 16 -14.82 -32.23 43.49
CA GLN A 16 -15.01 -31.42 44.71
C GLN A 16 -15.70 -30.07 44.43
N GLN A 17 -16.86 -29.86 45.06
CA GLN A 17 -17.58 -28.59 45.19
C GLN A 17 -16.94 -27.71 46.26
N VAL A 18 -16.97 -26.37 46.09
CA VAL A 18 -17.40 -25.41 47.13
C VAL A 18 -18.05 -24.19 46.46
N ASN A 19 -19.28 -23.86 46.90
CA ASN A 19 -20.09 -22.67 46.58
C ASN A 19 -19.41 -21.37 47.10
N SER A 20 -19.67 -20.15 46.61
CA SER A 20 -20.87 -19.36 46.97
C SER A 20 -20.84 -17.96 46.31
N ALA A 21 -21.99 -17.58 45.75
CA ALA A 21 -22.64 -16.26 45.63
C ALA A 21 -21.84 -14.95 45.80
N SER A 22 -22.00 -14.00 44.86
CA SER A 22 -23.02 -12.93 44.96
C SER A 22 -22.93 -11.91 43.81
N THR A 23 -24.09 -11.65 43.20
CA THR A 23 -24.40 -10.54 42.29
C THR A 23 -24.48 -9.21 43.06
N PRO A 24 -24.36 -8.06 42.38
CA PRO A 24 -25.40 -7.05 42.59
C PRO A 24 -25.92 -6.46 41.27
N SER A 25 -27.23 -6.21 41.26
CA SER A 25 -27.94 -5.37 40.29
C SER A 25 -28.24 -3.99 40.93
N PRO A 26 -28.95 -3.08 40.24
CA PRO A 26 -28.48 -1.77 39.80
C PRO A 26 -28.77 -0.63 40.80
N GLU A 27 -27.91 0.39 40.85
CA GLU A 27 -28.12 1.57 41.70
C GLU A 27 -28.78 2.73 40.94
N GLN A 28 -29.74 3.36 41.60
CA GLN A 28 -30.67 4.37 41.10
C GLN A 28 -30.08 5.80 41.15
N LEU A 29 -30.55 6.64 40.22
CA LEU A 29 -30.36 8.09 40.16
C LEU A 29 -30.92 8.85 41.38
N ARG A 30 -30.24 9.94 41.79
CA ARG A 30 -30.83 11.11 42.46
C ARG A 30 -30.18 12.43 42.01
N PRO A 31 -30.91 13.57 42.12
CA PRO A 31 -30.84 14.72 41.21
C PRO A 31 -30.06 15.93 41.75
N GLY A 32 -29.63 16.81 40.83
CA GLY A 32 -29.08 18.15 41.17
C GLY A 32 -28.26 18.76 40.03
N ASP A 33 -28.91 19.46 39.11
CA ASP A 33 -28.31 20.22 37.99
C ASP A 33 -27.53 21.48 38.47
N PRO A 34 -26.80 22.18 37.58
CA PRO A 34 -27.53 23.18 36.80
C PRO A 34 -27.31 23.09 35.28
N ILE A 35 -28.44 23.35 34.62
CA ILE A 35 -28.69 23.55 33.20
C ILE A 35 -27.88 24.73 32.64
N LEU A 36 -27.38 24.58 31.41
CA LEU A 36 -27.13 25.69 30.50
C LEU A 36 -27.56 25.27 29.08
N ASP A 37 -28.81 25.60 28.77
CA ASP A 37 -29.33 25.71 27.41
C ASP A 37 -28.84 27.03 26.79
N HIS A 38 -28.34 26.98 25.55
CA HIS A 38 -29.00 27.62 24.41
C HIS A 38 -28.23 27.44 23.10
N ALA A 39 -28.97 26.87 22.14
CA ALA A 39 -29.19 27.36 20.77
C ALA A 39 -28.00 27.62 19.82
N GLY A 40 -28.01 26.84 18.73
CA GLY A 40 -28.10 27.39 17.37
C GLY A 40 -26.81 27.87 16.71
N GLY A 41 -26.34 27.13 15.69
CA GLY A 41 -25.33 27.66 14.78
C GLY A 41 -24.82 26.65 13.75
N ASN A 42 -25.53 26.52 12.64
CA ASN A 42 -25.00 25.97 11.40
C ASN A 42 -23.65 26.64 11.06
N ARG A 43 -22.56 25.87 11.01
CA ARG A 43 -21.35 26.28 10.29
C ARG A 43 -20.84 25.12 9.44
N ALA A 44 -21.03 25.30 8.14
CA ALA A 44 -20.35 24.59 7.09
C ALA A 44 -18.83 24.61 7.35
N SER A 45 -18.24 23.43 7.54
CA SER A 45 -16.80 23.26 7.57
C SER A 45 -16.30 23.36 6.13
N ARG A 46 -15.87 24.57 5.75
CA ARG A 46 -15.23 24.85 4.48
C ARG A 46 -13.83 24.24 4.55
N ALA A 47 -13.62 23.10 3.87
CA ALA A 47 -12.29 22.52 3.69
C ALA A 47 -11.39 23.56 3.01
N LYS A 48 -10.40 24.06 3.74
CA LYS A 48 -9.39 24.98 3.21
C LYS A 48 -8.31 24.11 2.59
N VAL A 49 -8.35 23.96 1.28
CA VAL A 49 -7.25 23.40 0.48
C VAL A 49 -6.06 24.36 0.65
N ILE A 50 -5.05 23.95 1.42
CA ILE A 50 -3.77 24.65 1.47
C ILE A 50 -2.90 24.07 0.38
N LEU A 51 -2.78 24.82 -0.71
CA LEU A 51 -1.83 24.59 -1.79
C LEU A 51 -0.44 24.99 -1.25
N LEU A 52 0.41 24.02 -0.90
CA LEU A 52 1.81 24.27 -0.61
C LEU A 52 2.56 24.45 -1.94
N THR A 53 2.54 25.67 -2.47
CA THR A 53 3.43 26.10 -3.55
C THR A 53 4.84 26.30 -3.01
N GLY A 54 5.82 25.80 -3.76
CA GLY A 54 7.23 25.70 -3.40
C GLY A 54 7.90 27.01 -2.99
N TYR A 55 8.89 26.87 -2.11
CA TYR A 55 9.86 27.90 -1.80
C TYR A 55 10.78 28.11 -3.01
N ALA A 56 10.59 29.23 -3.70
CA ALA A 56 11.56 29.79 -4.63
C ALA A 56 12.43 30.82 -3.90
N HIS A 57 13.72 30.80 -4.24
CA HIS A 57 14.79 31.69 -3.80
C HIS A 57 14.39 33.18 -3.72
N SER A 58 14.70 33.82 -2.59
CA SER A 58 14.82 35.28 -2.52
C SER A 58 16.28 35.69 -2.68
N SER A 59 16.57 36.43 -3.73
CA SER A 59 17.83 37.15 -3.96
C SER A 59 17.63 38.64 -3.65
N LEU A 60 18.74 39.33 -3.35
CA LEU A 60 19.03 40.79 -3.41
C LEU A 60 19.44 41.41 -2.05
N PRO A 61 20.25 42.51 -2.03
CA PRO A 61 21.46 42.76 -2.83
C PRO A 61 22.63 43.44 -2.04
N ALA A 62 23.79 43.44 -2.68
CA ALA A 62 24.88 44.44 -2.69
C ALA A 62 25.45 45.03 -1.38
N GLU A 63 26.75 44.81 -1.17
CA GLU A 63 27.68 45.85 -0.72
C GLU A 63 28.97 45.80 -1.56
N LEU A 64 29.41 47.00 -1.97
CA LEU A 64 30.69 47.29 -2.62
C LEU A 64 31.79 47.26 -1.56
N ASP A 65 32.94 46.63 -1.86
CA ASP A 65 34.18 47.41 -1.81
C ASP A 65 35.35 46.81 -2.59
N SER A 66 36.22 47.75 -2.94
CA SER A 66 37.37 47.82 -3.83
C SER A 66 38.56 46.85 -3.58
N GLY A 67 39.26 46.49 -4.66
CA GLY A 67 40.58 45.83 -4.61
C GLY A 67 41.14 45.51 -5.99
N ALA A 68 42.13 46.29 -6.41
CA ALA A 68 42.67 46.37 -7.78
C ALA A 68 43.74 45.29 -8.12
N CYS A 69 44.21 45.40 -9.38
CA CYS A 69 45.40 44.80 -10.01
C CYS A 69 45.18 43.41 -10.64
N GLY A 70 45.53 43.14 -11.90
CA GLY A 70 46.22 43.88 -12.94
C GLY A 70 46.25 42.99 -14.20
N GLY A 71 46.21 43.60 -15.38
CA GLY A 71 46.16 42.87 -16.65
C GLY A 71 47.49 42.23 -17.06
N SER A 72 47.42 41.32 -18.02
CA SER A 72 48.40 41.18 -19.11
C SER A 72 47.83 40.27 -20.20
N SER A 73 47.97 40.76 -21.43
CA SER A 73 47.51 40.19 -22.69
C SER A 73 48.52 39.20 -23.30
N LEU A 74 48.09 38.55 -24.40
CA LEU A 74 48.89 37.86 -25.44
C LEU A 74 49.31 36.42 -25.05
N ASN A 75 49.10 35.35 -25.82
CA ASN A 75 49.19 35.19 -27.28
C ASN A 75 48.53 33.86 -27.75
N SER A 76 48.23 33.85 -29.05
CA SER A 76 47.82 32.74 -29.92
C SER A 76 48.82 31.58 -29.95
N GLU A 77 48.33 30.35 -30.14
CA GLU A 77 48.75 29.40 -31.20
C GLU A 77 47.92 28.11 -31.11
N GLY A 78 47.38 27.67 -32.25
CA GLY A 78 46.67 26.41 -32.35
C GLY A 78 47.62 25.26 -32.60
N ASN A 79 47.30 24.08 -32.08
CA ASN A 79 47.43 22.86 -32.87
C ASN A 79 46.51 21.75 -32.34
N SER A 80 45.99 21.02 -33.31
CA SER A 80 45.23 19.78 -33.29
C SER A 80 45.61 18.75 -32.22
N GLY A 81 44.59 18.09 -31.67
CA GLY A 81 44.72 16.94 -30.77
C GLY A 81 43.36 16.33 -30.47
N SER A 82 42.96 15.37 -31.30
CA SER A 82 41.75 14.56 -31.20
C SER A 82 41.68 13.80 -29.88
N GLY A 83 40.49 13.78 -29.26
CA GLY A 83 40.21 12.98 -28.08
C GLY A 83 38.76 13.15 -27.66
N ASP A 84 37.88 12.31 -28.21
CA ASP A 84 36.46 12.22 -27.84
C ASP A 84 36.31 11.93 -26.35
N SER A 85 35.86 12.93 -25.58
CA SER A 85 35.27 12.71 -24.26
C SER A 85 33.76 12.57 -24.46
N SER A 86 33.30 11.33 -24.58
CA SER A 86 31.88 10.99 -24.52
C SER A 86 31.33 11.40 -23.15
N SER A 87 30.62 12.52 -23.12
CA SER A 87 29.73 12.89 -22.03
C SER A 87 28.60 11.86 -21.96
N TYR A 88 28.67 10.96 -20.98
CA TYR A 88 27.51 10.20 -20.56
C TYR A 88 26.55 11.14 -19.85
N ASP A 89 25.71 11.83 -20.63
CA ASP A 89 24.56 12.56 -20.11
C ASP A 89 23.51 11.54 -19.67
N ALA A 90 23.44 11.31 -18.36
CA ALA A 90 22.37 10.56 -17.73
C ALA A 90 21.10 11.44 -17.71
N PRO A 91 19.95 10.99 -18.23
CA PRO A 91 18.72 11.76 -18.14
C PRO A 91 18.06 11.47 -16.78
N ALA A 92 18.58 12.10 -15.72
CA ALA A 92 17.87 12.20 -14.44
C ALA A 92 16.93 13.43 -14.50
N GLY A 93 15.79 13.30 -15.20
CA GLY A 93 14.88 14.45 -15.35
C GLY A 93 13.45 14.19 -15.86
N ASN A 94 13.10 12.98 -16.31
CA ASN A 94 11.82 12.74 -17.01
C ASN A 94 10.74 11.97 -16.23
N SER A 95 11.03 11.38 -15.06
CA SER A 95 10.09 10.43 -14.42
C SER A 95 8.76 11.06 -14.00
N PHE A 96 8.79 12.27 -13.43
CA PHE A 96 7.56 12.93 -12.95
C PHE A 96 6.58 13.29 -14.07
N LEU A 97 7.08 13.63 -15.27
CA LEU A 97 6.22 13.99 -16.40
C LEU A 97 5.57 12.73 -17.02
N GLU A 98 6.32 11.63 -17.12
CA GLU A 98 5.80 10.35 -17.59
C GLU A 98 4.74 9.77 -16.64
N ASP A 99 4.93 9.87 -15.33
CA ASP A 99 3.97 9.39 -14.32
C ASP A 99 2.64 10.16 -14.39
N CYS A 100 2.71 11.48 -14.57
CA CYS A 100 1.52 12.33 -14.75
C CYS A 100 0.78 12.02 -16.05
N GLU A 101 1.50 11.72 -17.13
CA GLU A 101 0.90 11.37 -18.42
C GLU A 101 0.23 10.00 -18.38
N LEU A 102 0.88 9.00 -17.77
CA LEU A 102 0.31 7.66 -17.57
C LEU A 102 -0.95 7.70 -16.71
N SER A 103 -0.92 8.47 -15.63
CA SER A 103 -2.08 8.66 -14.74
C SER A 103 -3.25 9.32 -15.47
N ARG A 104 -2.98 10.26 -16.40
CA ARG A 104 -4.02 10.84 -17.27
C ARG A 104 -4.59 9.84 -18.28
N GLN A 105 -3.78 8.92 -18.79
CA GLN A 105 -4.20 7.93 -19.78
C GLN A 105 -4.95 6.74 -19.19
N ILE A 106 -4.68 6.38 -17.93
CA ILE A 106 -5.27 5.22 -17.25
C ILE A 106 -6.41 5.65 -16.32
N GLY A 107 -6.20 6.68 -15.50
CA GLY A 107 -7.18 7.19 -14.54
C GLY A 107 -6.51 7.67 -13.25
N ALA A 108 -7.14 8.64 -12.57
CA ALA A 108 -6.64 9.22 -11.31
C ALA A 108 -6.62 8.22 -10.13
N GLN A 109 -7.27 7.07 -10.31
CA GLN A 109 -7.31 5.93 -9.39
C GLN A 109 -5.97 5.20 -9.30
N LEU A 110 -5.16 5.27 -10.36
CA LEU A 110 -3.84 4.67 -10.41
C LEU A 110 -2.83 5.60 -9.72
N LYS A 111 -2.16 5.08 -8.69
CA LYS A 111 -1.09 5.72 -7.95
C LYS A 111 0.19 4.95 -8.16
N LEU A 112 1.24 5.67 -8.55
CA LEU A 112 2.58 5.11 -8.70
C LEU A 112 3.42 5.48 -7.49
N LEU A 113 4.19 4.49 -7.02
CA LEU A 113 5.22 4.76 -6.03
C LEU A 113 6.32 5.62 -6.68
N PRO A 114 6.81 6.69 -6.01
CA PRO A 114 7.85 7.55 -6.60
C PRO A 114 9.08 6.75 -7.01
N MET A 115 9.40 6.76 -8.31
CA MET A 115 10.51 5.98 -8.85
C MET A 115 11.86 6.55 -8.39
N ASN A 116 12.72 5.67 -7.89
CA ASN A 116 14.12 5.97 -7.56
C ASN A 116 15.03 4.79 -7.93
N ASP A 117 16.34 4.99 -7.88
CA ASP A 117 17.32 3.97 -8.29
C ASP A 117 17.25 2.70 -7.45
N GLN A 118 16.85 2.80 -6.18
CA GLN A 118 16.65 1.64 -5.31
C GLN A 118 15.47 0.79 -5.77
N ILE A 119 14.32 1.40 -6.08
CA ILE A 119 13.16 0.68 -6.62
C ILE A 119 13.52 0.03 -7.97
N ARG A 120 14.22 0.76 -8.84
CA ARG A 120 14.66 0.26 -10.14
C ARG A 120 15.62 -0.93 -10.02
N GLU A 121 16.56 -0.90 -9.07
CA GLU A 121 17.45 -2.03 -8.76
C GLU A 121 16.64 -3.26 -8.34
N LEU A 122 15.70 -3.10 -7.39
CA LEU A 122 14.85 -4.20 -6.91
C LEU A 122 14.02 -4.80 -8.05
N GLN A 123 13.40 -3.97 -8.89
CA GLN A 123 12.68 -4.41 -10.08
C GLN A 123 13.58 -5.14 -11.07
N THR A 124 14.83 -4.69 -11.25
CA THR A 124 15.82 -5.33 -12.12
C THR A 124 16.13 -6.75 -11.64
N ILE A 125 16.40 -6.95 -10.34
CA ILE A 125 16.68 -8.27 -9.77
C ILE A 125 15.47 -9.20 -9.89
N ILE A 126 14.26 -8.70 -9.62
CA ILE A 126 13.02 -9.49 -9.72
C ILE A 126 12.78 -9.93 -11.18
N ARG A 127 13.14 -9.11 -12.16
CA ARG A 127 12.98 -9.42 -13.59
C ARG A 127 14.11 -10.29 -14.15
N ASP A 128 15.25 -10.38 -13.48
CA ASP A 128 16.39 -11.14 -13.96
C ASP A 128 16.15 -12.66 -13.85
N LYS A 129 16.23 -13.32 -15.00
CA LYS A 129 16.17 -14.79 -15.11
C LYS A 129 17.34 -15.47 -14.41
N THR A 130 18.51 -14.82 -14.32
CA THR A 130 19.72 -15.39 -13.74
C THR A 130 19.83 -15.19 -12.22
N ALA A 131 19.03 -14.29 -11.66
CA ALA A 131 19.00 -14.04 -10.22
C ALA A 131 18.62 -15.31 -9.44
N SER A 132 19.37 -15.57 -8.36
CA SER A 132 19.07 -16.68 -7.46
C SER A 132 17.70 -16.50 -6.81
N ARG A 133 17.08 -17.59 -6.34
CA ARG A 133 15.83 -17.51 -5.58
C ARG A 133 15.98 -16.66 -4.31
N GLY A 134 17.14 -16.72 -3.65
CA GLY A 134 17.44 -15.93 -2.47
C GLY A 134 17.41 -14.43 -2.76
N ASP A 135 18.11 -13.99 -3.79
CA ASP A 135 18.17 -12.57 -4.20
C ASP A 135 16.80 -12.08 -4.69
N PHE A 136 16.07 -12.94 -5.40
CA PHE A 136 14.70 -12.66 -5.84
C PHE A 136 13.77 -12.41 -4.64
N MET A 137 13.73 -13.32 -3.66
CA MET A 137 12.87 -13.16 -2.48
C MET A 137 13.27 -11.94 -1.66
N PHE A 138 14.57 -11.75 -1.42
CA PHE A 138 15.08 -10.58 -0.71
C PHE A 138 14.66 -9.27 -1.38
N SER A 139 14.78 -9.19 -2.71
CA SER A 139 14.41 -8.00 -3.47
C SER A 139 12.89 -7.80 -3.53
N ALA A 140 12.12 -8.88 -3.69
CA ALA A 140 10.67 -8.87 -3.67
C ALA A 140 10.14 -8.40 -2.31
N ASP A 141 10.65 -8.92 -1.20
CA ASP A 141 10.23 -8.55 0.15
C ASP A 141 10.54 -7.08 0.45
N ARG A 142 11.70 -6.58 0.01
CA ARG A 142 12.04 -5.15 0.10
C ARG A 142 11.07 -4.29 -0.69
N LEU A 143 10.74 -4.67 -1.93
CA LEU A 143 9.80 -3.92 -2.77
C LEU A 143 8.37 -3.95 -2.20
N ILE A 144 7.94 -5.11 -1.69
CA ILE A 144 6.66 -5.29 -0.99
C ILE A 144 6.57 -4.35 0.20
N ARG A 145 7.62 -4.25 1.03
CA ARG A 145 7.63 -3.33 2.17
C ARG A 145 7.33 -1.90 1.74
N LEU A 146 7.98 -1.43 0.68
CA LEU A 146 7.80 -0.06 0.18
C LEU A 146 6.35 0.20 -0.28
N VAL A 147 5.76 -0.74 -1.03
CA VAL A 147 4.36 -0.63 -1.48
C VAL A 147 3.38 -0.70 -0.32
N VAL A 148 3.65 -1.56 0.67
CA VAL A 148 2.81 -1.71 1.85
C VAL A 148 2.81 -0.42 2.68
N GLU A 149 3.98 0.15 2.96
CA GLU A 149 4.08 1.43 3.70
C GLU A 149 3.30 2.54 2.98
N GLU A 150 3.46 2.65 1.66
CA GLU A 150 2.70 3.64 0.88
C GLU A 150 1.20 3.31 0.86
N GLY A 151 0.81 2.03 0.83
CA GLY A 151 -0.57 1.61 0.95
C GLY A 151 -1.21 2.00 2.29
N LEU A 152 -0.42 1.97 3.37
CA LEU A 152 -0.86 2.40 4.70
C LEU A 152 -1.02 3.92 4.78
N ASN A 153 -0.22 4.70 4.05
CA ASN A 153 -0.36 6.16 3.98
C ASN A 153 -1.70 6.62 3.38
N GLN A 154 -2.38 5.75 2.63
CA GLN A 154 -3.69 6.03 2.03
C GLN A 154 -4.86 5.76 3.00
N LEU A 155 -4.58 5.29 4.22
CA LEU A 155 -5.59 5.01 5.24
C LEU A 155 -5.93 6.26 6.07
N PRO A 156 -7.17 6.37 6.57
CA PRO A 156 -7.58 7.53 7.36
C PRO A 156 -6.82 7.62 8.68
N TYR A 157 -6.52 8.85 9.08
CA TYR A 157 -5.90 9.19 10.35
C TYR A 157 -6.63 10.36 11.02
N LYS A 158 -6.37 10.52 12.32
CA LYS A 158 -6.80 11.68 13.11
C LYS A 158 -5.58 12.40 13.65
N GLU A 159 -5.65 13.72 13.70
CA GLU A 159 -4.68 14.52 14.44
C GLU A 159 -4.76 14.20 15.93
N CYS A 160 -3.61 14.20 16.59
CA CYS A 160 -3.52 13.99 18.03
C CYS A 160 -2.38 14.81 18.62
N MET A 161 -2.53 15.16 19.90
CA MET A 161 -1.47 15.82 20.66
C MET A 161 -0.96 14.85 21.71
N VAL A 162 0.35 14.61 21.73
CA VAL A 162 1.03 13.81 22.75
C VAL A 162 1.94 14.69 23.59
N THR A 163 2.26 14.23 24.79
CA THR A 163 3.27 14.88 25.64
C THR A 163 4.55 14.06 25.56
N THR A 164 5.64 14.67 25.12
CA THR A 164 6.94 14.01 25.00
C THR A 164 7.53 13.72 26.40
N PRO A 165 8.54 12.84 26.50
CA PRO A 165 9.26 12.63 27.77
C PRO A 165 9.89 13.90 28.36
N THR A 166 10.12 14.93 27.54
CA THR A 166 10.63 16.24 27.94
C THR A 166 9.54 17.23 28.37
N GLY A 167 8.27 16.81 28.39
CA GLY A 167 7.12 17.64 28.77
C GLY A 167 6.55 18.53 27.66
N TYR A 168 7.14 18.53 26.47
CA TYR A 168 6.66 19.31 25.33
C TYR A 168 5.42 18.67 24.70
N LYS A 169 4.52 19.51 24.20
CA LYS A 169 3.39 19.06 23.37
C LYS A 169 3.85 18.85 21.94
N TYR A 170 3.61 17.66 21.40
CA TYR A 170 3.89 17.31 20.00
C TYR A 170 2.57 17.06 19.27
N GLU A 171 2.38 17.78 18.17
CA GLU A 171 1.26 17.60 17.24
C GLU A 171 1.64 16.51 16.24
N GLY A 172 0.88 15.42 16.26
CA GLY A 172 1.11 14.27 15.40
C GLY A 172 -0.19 13.71 14.85
N VAL A 173 -0.10 12.50 14.30
CA VAL A 173 -1.24 11.79 13.70
C VAL A 173 -1.35 10.39 14.26
N LYS A 174 -2.58 9.85 14.25
CA LYS A 174 -2.90 8.50 14.65
C LYS A 174 -3.85 7.88 13.64
N PHE A 175 -3.42 6.80 13.00
CA PHE A 175 -4.24 6.04 12.08
C PHE A 175 -5.50 5.47 12.75
N GLU A 176 -6.61 5.48 12.03
CA GLU A 176 -7.86 4.90 12.50
C GLU A 176 -7.79 3.37 12.52
N LYS A 177 -8.52 2.77 13.47
CA LYS A 177 -8.70 1.32 13.52
C LYS A 177 -9.74 0.91 12.49
N GLY A 178 -9.70 -0.35 12.06
CA GLY A 178 -10.71 -0.92 11.16
C GLY A 178 -10.18 -1.31 9.79
N ASN A 179 -8.87 -1.44 9.61
CA ASN A 179 -8.29 -1.89 8.34
C ASN A 179 -8.12 -3.42 8.36
N CYS A 180 -8.12 -4.05 7.18
CA CYS A 180 -7.73 -5.45 7.01
C CYS A 180 -7.02 -5.64 5.67
N GLY A 181 -6.14 -6.65 5.62
CA GLY A 181 -5.59 -7.15 4.37
C GLY A 181 -6.50 -8.23 3.78
N VAL A 182 -6.51 -8.35 2.46
CA VAL A 182 -7.07 -9.51 1.75
C VAL A 182 -6.04 -9.96 0.73
N SER A 183 -5.54 -11.18 0.84
CA SER A 183 -4.63 -11.76 -0.15
C SER A 183 -5.39 -12.58 -1.18
N ILE A 184 -5.09 -12.36 -2.46
CA ILE A 184 -5.53 -13.24 -3.53
C ILE A 184 -4.50 -14.36 -3.69
N MET A 185 -4.89 -15.58 -3.37
CA MET A 185 -4.00 -16.74 -3.41
C MET A 185 -3.66 -17.13 -4.86
N ARG A 186 -2.44 -17.58 -5.13
CA ARG A 186 -1.32 -17.78 -4.18
C ARG A 186 -0.39 -16.56 -4.07
N SER A 187 -0.18 -15.81 -5.16
CA SER A 187 0.85 -14.75 -5.21
C SER A 187 0.61 -13.61 -4.21
N GLY A 188 -0.64 -13.29 -3.88
CA GLY A 188 -0.99 -12.29 -2.86
C GLY A 188 -0.47 -12.64 -1.46
N GLU A 189 -0.21 -13.92 -1.17
CA GLU A 189 0.29 -14.36 0.14
C GLU A 189 1.73 -13.90 0.40
N ALA A 190 2.51 -13.66 -0.65
CA ALA A 190 3.86 -13.10 -0.54
C ALA A 190 3.88 -11.74 0.15
N MET A 191 2.78 -10.97 0.04
CA MET A 191 2.69 -9.62 0.61
C MET A 191 2.24 -9.62 2.08
N GLU A 192 1.73 -10.75 2.59
CA GLU A 192 1.17 -10.82 3.94
C GLU A 192 2.22 -10.53 5.02
N GLN A 193 3.45 -11.01 4.83
CA GLN A 193 4.51 -10.80 5.80
C GLN A 193 4.89 -9.32 5.89
N GLY A 194 5.08 -8.66 4.74
CA GLY A 194 5.33 -7.22 4.69
C GLY A 194 4.23 -6.42 5.40
N LEU A 195 2.97 -6.80 5.19
CA LEU A 195 1.84 -6.15 5.87
C LEU A 195 1.82 -6.38 7.39
N ARG A 196 2.09 -7.61 7.86
CA ARG A 196 2.14 -7.92 9.29
C ARG A 196 3.29 -7.21 10.00
N ASP A 197 4.42 -7.05 9.32
CA ASP A 197 5.58 -6.38 9.89
C ASP A 197 5.34 -4.87 10.07
N CYS A 198 4.53 -4.23 9.22
CA CYS A 198 4.09 -2.85 9.40
C CYS A 198 2.94 -2.74 10.41
N CYS A 199 2.02 -3.70 10.42
CA CYS A 199 0.78 -3.66 11.21
C CYS A 199 0.56 -4.96 12.00
N ARG A 200 1.11 -5.04 13.22
CA ARG A 200 1.11 -6.26 14.07
C ARG A 200 -0.27 -6.89 14.34
N SER A 201 -1.35 -6.12 14.32
CA SER A 201 -2.72 -6.61 14.65
C SER A 201 -3.69 -6.55 13.48
N ILE A 202 -3.18 -6.49 12.24
CA ILE A 202 -4.03 -6.49 11.06
C ILE A 202 -4.66 -7.86 10.83
N ARG A 203 -5.96 -7.89 10.54
CA ARG A 203 -6.66 -9.11 10.14
C ARG A 203 -6.44 -9.36 8.66
N ILE A 204 -6.25 -10.61 8.27
CA ILE A 204 -6.03 -10.99 6.87
C ILE A 204 -7.12 -11.97 6.44
N GLY A 205 -7.89 -11.58 5.43
CA GLY A 205 -8.76 -12.49 4.68
C GLY A 205 -8.04 -13.08 3.47
N LYS A 206 -8.58 -14.16 2.91
CA LYS A 206 -7.99 -14.85 1.75
C LYS A 206 -9.06 -15.18 0.72
N ILE A 207 -8.69 -15.08 -0.55
CA ILE A 207 -9.52 -15.50 -1.69
C ILE A 207 -8.71 -16.41 -2.60
N LEU A 208 -9.23 -17.58 -2.95
CA LEU A 208 -8.71 -18.43 -4.02
C LEU A 208 -9.53 -18.22 -5.28
N ILE A 209 -8.87 -17.72 -6.31
CA ILE A 209 -9.47 -17.56 -7.64
C ILE A 209 -8.58 -18.31 -8.62
N GLN A 210 -9.19 -19.19 -9.40
CA GLN A 210 -8.51 -19.92 -10.45
C GLN A 210 -9.29 -19.74 -11.75
N SER A 211 -8.56 -19.45 -12.82
CA SER A 211 -9.13 -19.43 -14.16
C SER A 211 -9.31 -20.87 -14.62
N ASP A 212 -10.52 -21.20 -15.03
CA ASP A 212 -10.83 -22.46 -15.67
C ASP A 212 -10.15 -22.52 -17.05
N GLU A 213 -9.38 -23.57 -17.30
CA GLU A 213 -8.52 -23.68 -18.49
C GLU A 213 -9.33 -23.78 -19.79
N GLU A 214 -10.53 -24.37 -19.73
CA GLU A 214 -11.40 -24.60 -20.89
C GLU A 214 -12.23 -23.35 -21.21
N THR A 215 -12.80 -22.72 -20.19
CA THR A 215 -13.75 -21.60 -20.36
C THR A 215 -13.10 -20.23 -20.22
N GLN A 216 -11.85 -20.16 -19.73
CA GLN A 216 -11.13 -18.93 -19.39
C GLN A 216 -11.88 -18.04 -18.40
N ARG A 217 -12.86 -18.59 -17.66
CA ARG A 217 -13.62 -17.87 -16.65
C ARG A 217 -12.92 -17.99 -15.30
N ALA A 218 -12.77 -16.87 -14.60
CA ALA A 218 -12.31 -16.87 -13.22
C ALA A 218 -13.40 -17.46 -12.32
N LYS A 219 -13.06 -18.47 -11.53
CA LYS A 219 -13.96 -19.09 -10.56
C LYS A 219 -13.39 -18.94 -9.16
N VAL A 220 -14.27 -18.64 -8.21
CA VAL A 220 -13.94 -18.51 -6.78
C VAL A 220 -14.06 -19.89 -6.14
N TYR A 221 -12.95 -20.39 -5.60
CA TYR A 221 -12.89 -21.70 -4.93
C TYR A 221 -12.93 -21.58 -3.42
N TYR A 222 -12.49 -20.43 -2.89
CA TYR A 222 -12.40 -20.19 -1.47
C TYR A 222 -12.46 -18.69 -1.20
N ALA A 223 -13.23 -18.28 -0.20
CA ALA A 223 -13.22 -16.92 0.31
C ALA A 223 -13.46 -16.98 1.82
N LYS A 224 -12.55 -16.40 2.60
CA LYS A 224 -12.71 -16.30 4.05
C LYS A 224 -12.21 -14.96 4.53
N PHE A 225 -13.09 -14.21 5.19
CA PHE A 225 -12.85 -12.84 5.60
C PHE A 225 -13.08 -12.66 7.10
N PRO A 226 -12.58 -11.56 7.69
CA PRO A 226 -13.06 -11.10 8.99
C PRO A 226 -14.60 -10.92 8.95
N PRO A 227 -15.33 -11.32 10.01
CA PRO A 227 -16.80 -11.24 10.01
C PRO A 227 -17.35 -9.81 9.89
N ASP A 228 -16.51 -8.81 10.16
CA ASP A 228 -16.83 -7.39 10.10
C ASP A 228 -16.23 -6.67 8.88
N ILE A 229 -15.85 -7.41 7.81
CA ILE A 229 -15.17 -6.84 6.63
C ILE A 229 -15.95 -5.72 5.93
N TYR A 230 -17.29 -5.78 5.91
CA TYR A 230 -18.17 -4.76 5.33
C TYR A 230 -18.01 -3.35 5.94
N ARG A 231 -17.37 -3.24 7.12
CA ARG A 231 -17.12 -1.95 7.82
C ARG A 231 -15.65 -1.52 7.74
N ARG A 232 -14.81 -2.24 6.99
CA ARG A 232 -13.35 -2.09 7.00
C ARG A 232 -12.84 -1.47 5.71
N LYS A 233 -11.70 -0.77 5.80
CA LYS A 233 -10.85 -0.50 4.63
C LYS A 233 -10.09 -1.77 4.28
N VAL A 234 -10.04 -2.10 2.99
CA VAL A 234 -9.43 -3.34 2.50
C VAL A 234 -8.17 -3.03 1.71
N LEU A 235 -7.03 -3.55 2.17
CA LEU A 235 -5.79 -3.62 1.40
C LEU A 235 -5.80 -4.95 0.64
N LEU A 236 -6.23 -4.91 -0.63
CA LEU A 236 -6.27 -6.08 -1.50
C LEU A 236 -4.88 -6.31 -2.08
N MET A 237 -4.27 -7.45 -1.82
CA MET A 237 -2.87 -7.73 -2.18
C MET A 237 -2.78 -8.69 -3.35
N TYR A 238 -2.16 -8.24 -4.45
CA TYR A 238 -1.89 -9.04 -5.63
C TYR A 238 -0.68 -8.49 -6.42
N PRO A 239 0.52 -9.09 -6.29
CA PRO A 239 1.76 -8.51 -6.81
C PRO A 239 1.80 -8.28 -8.32
N ILE A 240 1.11 -9.10 -9.11
CA ILE A 240 1.21 -9.12 -10.58
C ILE A 240 -0.15 -8.84 -11.20
N LEU A 241 -0.31 -7.64 -11.76
CA LEU A 241 -1.51 -7.24 -12.47
C LEU A 241 -1.31 -7.34 -13.99
N SER A 242 -1.63 -8.51 -14.56
CA SER A 242 -1.57 -8.76 -16.01
C SER A 242 -2.83 -8.30 -16.74
N THR A 243 -3.92 -9.09 -16.73
CA THR A 243 -5.18 -8.76 -17.43
C THR A 243 -6.19 -8.03 -16.56
N GLY A 244 -6.06 -8.15 -15.23
CA GLY A 244 -7.01 -7.60 -14.26
C GLY A 244 -8.17 -8.53 -13.90
N ASN A 245 -8.45 -9.58 -14.68
CA ASN A 245 -9.60 -10.46 -14.47
C ASN A 245 -9.66 -11.08 -13.06
N THR A 246 -8.53 -11.56 -12.55
CA THR A 246 -8.45 -12.15 -11.20
C THR A 246 -8.82 -11.12 -10.12
N VAL A 247 -8.35 -9.88 -10.27
CA VAL A 247 -8.65 -8.81 -9.32
C VAL A 247 -10.11 -8.39 -9.44
N ILE A 248 -10.63 -8.32 -10.67
CA ILE A 248 -12.04 -7.98 -10.91
C ILE A 248 -12.96 -8.97 -10.18
N GLU A 249 -12.68 -10.27 -10.33
CA GLU A 249 -13.44 -11.31 -9.65
C GLU A 249 -13.28 -11.23 -8.13
N ALA A 250 -12.08 -10.95 -7.62
CA ALA A 250 -11.85 -10.74 -6.19
C ALA A 250 -12.65 -9.56 -5.63
N VAL A 251 -12.73 -8.46 -6.37
CA VAL A 251 -13.50 -7.28 -5.97
C VAL A 251 -15.00 -7.59 -6.00
N LYS A 252 -15.50 -8.37 -6.97
CA LYS A 252 -16.90 -8.85 -6.98
C LYS A 252 -17.24 -9.64 -5.72
N VAL A 253 -16.39 -10.59 -5.34
CA VAL A 253 -16.55 -11.34 -4.08
C VAL A 253 -16.57 -10.42 -2.86
N LEU A 254 -15.70 -9.40 -2.81
CA LEU A 254 -15.70 -8.43 -1.70
C LEU A 254 -17.00 -7.62 -1.65
N ILE A 255 -17.54 -7.22 -2.80
CA ILE A 255 -18.83 -6.52 -2.91
C ILE A 255 -19.98 -7.42 -2.44
N GLU A 256 -19.99 -8.69 -2.80
CA GLU A 256 -20.97 -9.68 -2.29
C GLU A 256 -20.93 -9.79 -0.76
N HIS A 257 -19.78 -9.50 -0.14
CA HIS A 257 -19.60 -9.45 1.31
C HIS A 257 -19.81 -8.04 1.91
N GLY A 258 -20.40 -7.11 1.14
CA GLY A 258 -20.79 -5.77 1.60
C GLY A 258 -19.67 -4.73 1.60
N VAL A 259 -18.53 -5.01 0.97
CA VAL A 259 -17.42 -4.05 0.84
C VAL A 259 -17.67 -3.13 -0.36
N GLN A 260 -17.57 -1.82 -0.16
CA GLN A 260 -17.69 -0.86 -1.26
C GLN A 260 -16.38 -0.72 -2.04
N PRO A 261 -16.40 -0.58 -3.39
CA PRO A 261 -15.18 -0.38 -4.18
C PRO A 261 -14.32 0.81 -3.73
N SER A 262 -14.97 1.91 -3.30
CA SER A 262 -14.32 3.12 -2.79
C SER A 262 -13.48 2.93 -1.52
N VAL A 263 -13.60 1.79 -0.85
CA VAL A 263 -12.82 1.46 0.35
C VAL A 263 -11.75 0.39 0.12
N ILE A 264 -11.59 -0.05 -1.14
CA ILE A 264 -10.60 -1.04 -1.55
C ILE A 264 -9.39 -0.33 -2.14
N ILE A 265 -8.22 -0.69 -1.63
CA ILE A 265 -6.92 -0.25 -2.14
C ILE A 265 -6.19 -1.51 -2.61
N LEU A 266 -6.03 -1.64 -3.93
CA LEU A 266 -5.27 -2.71 -4.54
C LEU A 266 -3.77 -2.38 -4.44
N LEU A 267 -3.02 -3.23 -3.75
CA LEU A 267 -1.57 -3.19 -3.67
C LEU A 267 -0.99 -4.18 -4.69
N SER A 268 -0.21 -3.66 -5.63
CA SER A 268 0.48 -4.43 -6.65
C SER A 268 1.95 -4.01 -6.74
N LEU A 269 2.80 -4.86 -7.28
CA LEU A 269 4.19 -4.51 -7.57
C LEU A 269 4.33 -4.12 -9.04
N PHE A 270 3.75 -4.93 -9.92
CA PHE A 270 3.87 -4.82 -11.36
C PHE A 270 2.49 -4.77 -11.99
N SER A 271 2.18 -3.70 -12.73
CA SER A 271 0.93 -3.57 -13.46
C SER A 271 1.16 -3.43 -14.95
N THR A 272 0.30 -4.03 -15.77
CA THR A 272 0.20 -3.63 -17.18
C THR A 272 -0.78 -2.47 -17.35
N PRO A 273 -0.63 -1.65 -18.41
CA PRO A 273 -1.63 -0.62 -18.72
C PRO A 273 -3.02 -1.20 -18.94
N HIS A 274 -3.11 -2.37 -19.58
CA HIS A 274 -4.38 -3.03 -19.85
C HIS A 274 -5.04 -3.50 -18.55
N GLY A 275 -4.31 -4.17 -17.67
CA GLY A 275 -4.84 -4.67 -16.39
C GLY A 275 -5.36 -3.56 -15.49
N ALA A 276 -4.62 -2.44 -15.37
CA ALA A 276 -5.08 -1.29 -14.61
C ALA A 276 -6.34 -0.65 -15.20
N LYS A 277 -6.38 -0.44 -16.52
CA LYS A 277 -7.55 0.13 -17.21
C LYS A 277 -8.80 -0.75 -17.04
N SER A 278 -8.68 -2.06 -17.22
CA SER A 278 -9.81 -2.99 -17.07
C SER A 278 -10.42 -2.93 -15.67
N ILE A 279 -9.59 -2.86 -14.63
CA ILE A 279 -10.07 -2.75 -13.24
C ILE A 279 -10.76 -1.41 -12.99
N ILE A 280 -10.16 -0.30 -13.44
CA ILE A 280 -10.72 1.05 -13.22
C ILE A 280 -12.03 1.23 -14.00
N GLN A 281 -12.15 0.65 -15.19
CA GLN A 281 -13.39 0.67 -15.97
C GLN A 281 -14.53 -0.08 -15.26
N GLU A 282 -14.24 -1.24 -14.66
CA GLU A 282 -15.24 -2.01 -13.91
C GLU A 282 -15.54 -1.37 -12.55
N PHE A 283 -14.53 -0.79 -11.88
CA PHE A 283 -14.64 -0.20 -10.55
C PHE A 283 -14.03 1.20 -10.50
N PRO A 284 -14.75 2.25 -10.93
CA PRO A 284 -14.21 3.61 -11.04
C PRO A 284 -13.76 4.25 -9.71
N GLU A 285 -14.20 3.71 -8.57
CA GLU A 285 -13.87 4.24 -7.24
C GLU A 285 -12.71 3.49 -6.55
N ILE A 286 -12.22 2.39 -7.13
CA ILE A 286 -11.10 1.63 -6.56
C ILE A 286 -9.81 2.45 -6.61
N THR A 287 -8.92 2.27 -5.64
CA THR A 287 -7.55 2.80 -5.74
C THR A 287 -6.58 1.66 -6.12
N ILE A 288 -5.72 1.89 -7.11
CA ILE A 288 -4.62 0.97 -7.47
C ILE A 288 -3.31 1.63 -7.09
N LEU A 289 -2.51 0.98 -6.25
CA LEU A 289 -1.16 1.41 -5.90
C LEU A 289 -0.15 0.38 -6.44
N THR A 290 0.77 0.81 -7.29
CA THR A 290 1.78 -0.05 -7.92
C THR A 290 3.15 0.62 -8.01
N THR A 291 4.23 -0.15 -8.15
CA THR A 291 5.59 0.40 -8.29
C THR A 291 5.94 0.76 -9.72
N GLU A 292 5.30 0.11 -10.68
CA GLU A 292 5.48 0.42 -12.09
C GLU A 292 4.25 0.04 -12.91
N VAL A 293 4.17 0.65 -14.09
CA VAL A 293 3.31 0.21 -15.19
C VAL A 293 4.19 -0.14 -16.38
N HIS A 294 4.15 -1.40 -16.80
CA HIS A 294 4.98 -1.91 -17.88
C HIS A 294 4.17 -2.84 -18.81
N PRO A 295 4.39 -2.84 -20.13
CA PRO A 295 3.64 -3.70 -21.06
C PRO A 295 3.69 -5.20 -20.72
N VAL A 296 4.80 -5.63 -20.13
CA VAL A 296 5.04 -7.03 -19.74
C VAL A 296 5.28 -7.14 -18.23
N ALA A 297 4.41 -7.89 -17.55
CA ALA A 297 4.53 -8.19 -16.13
C ALA A 297 5.31 -9.52 -15.90
N PRO A 298 6.08 -9.64 -14.80
CA PRO A 298 6.82 -10.87 -14.49
C PRO A 298 5.87 -11.96 -13.96
N THR A 299 5.25 -12.70 -14.88
CA THR A 299 4.24 -13.74 -14.55
C THR A 299 4.80 -14.92 -13.74
N HIS A 300 6.11 -15.15 -13.78
CA HIS A 300 6.80 -16.19 -13.01
C HIS A 300 6.95 -15.84 -11.51
N PHE A 301 6.50 -14.66 -11.05
CA PHE A 301 6.70 -14.19 -9.68
C PHE A 301 6.27 -15.21 -8.63
N GLY A 302 5.05 -15.76 -8.76
CA GLY A 302 4.53 -16.72 -7.79
C GLY A 302 5.35 -18.01 -7.73
N GLN A 303 5.76 -18.53 -8.89
CA GLN A 303 6.58 -19.75 -8.96
C GLN A 303 7.95 -19.53 -8.31
N LYS A 304 8.66 -18.47 -8.70
CA LYS A 304 10.01 -18.19 -8.18
C LYS A 304 10.00 -17.84 -6.69
N TYR A 305 9.03 -17.05 -6.22
CA TYR A 305 8.90 -16.69 -4.80
C TYR A 305 8.69 -17.94 -3.93
N PHE A 306 7.73 -18.79 -4.30
CA PHE A 306 7.41 -19.99 -3.52
C PHE A 306 8.31 -21.20 -3.83
N GLY A 307 9.18 -21.12 -4.85
CA GLY A 307 10.06 -22.22 -5.26
C GLY A 307 9.27 -23.39 -5.88
N THR A 308 8.34 -23.07 -6.75
CA THR A 308 7.52 -24.05 -7.51
C THR A 308 7.69 -23.89 -9.01
N ASP A 309 8.84 -23.37 -9.45
CA ASP A 309 9.29 -23.27 -10.83
C ASP A 309 9.85 -24.60 -11.37
#